data_AF-A0A093IC97-F1
#
_entry.id   AF-A0A093IC97-F1
#
_cell.length_a   1.000
_cell.length_b   1.000
_cell.length_c   1.000
_cell.angle_alpha   90.00
_cell.angle_beta   90.00
_cell.angle_gamma   90.00
#
_symmetry.space_group_name_H-M   'P 1'
#
loop_
_entity.id
_entity.type
_entity.pdbx_description
1 polymer ?
#
loop_
_entity_poly.entity_id
_entity_poly.type
_entity_poly.pdbx_seq_one_letter_code
_entity_poly.pdbx_strand_id
1 'polypeptide(L)'
;DKEIAEFIDKLGTTLRPEKVPRDLRKCCFCHEEGDGATDGPARLLNLDLDLWVHLNCALWSTEVYETQGGALINVEVALHRGLLTKCSLCQKTGATNSCNRIFACAIRAKCMFFKDKTMLCPLHKLKGPCEQELSSFTVFRRVYIERDEVKQIASIIQRGERLHMFRVGGLVFHAIGQLLPHQMADFHSVTALYPVGYEATRIYWSLRTNNRRCCYRCTICENNGRPEFVVQVIEQGLEDLVFSDSSPQ
;
A
#
# COMPACT_ATOMS: atom_id res chain seq x y z
N ASP A 1 2.57 10.94 22.62
CA ASP A 1 2.37 9.66 21.88
C ASP A 1 1.65 8.59 22.66
N LYS A 2 2.14 8.18 23.84
CA LYS A 2 1.53 7.10 24.63
C LYS A 2 0.08 7.40 25.08
N GLU A 3 -0.19 8.61 25.59
CA GLU A 3 -1.54 9.02 26.00
C GLU A 3 -2.53 9.08 24.83
N ILE A 4 -2.07 9.53 23.65
CA ILE A 4 -2.90 9.56 22.43
C ILE A 4 -3.22 8.14 21.98
N ALA A 5 -2.23 7.23 22.01
CA ALA A 5 -2.44 5.84 21.66
C ALA A 5 -3.43 5.16 22.61
N GLU A 6 -3.30 5.38 23.93
CA GLU A 6 -4.23 4.88 24.95
C GLU A 6 -5.64 5.44 24.79
N PHE A 7 -5.77 6.72 24.43
CA PHE A 7 -7.06 7.34 24.15
C PHE A 7 -7.72 6.75 22.89
N ILE A 8 -6.98 6.58 21.79
CA ILE A 8 -7.47 5.94 20.57
C ILE A 8 -7.88 4.48 20.84
N ASP A 9 -7.14 3.77 21.67
CA ASP A 9 -7.44 2.40 22.06
C ASP A 9 -8.76 2.32 22.84
N LYS A 10 -8.95 3.21 23.83
CA LYS A 10 -10.21 3.33 24.59
C LYS A 10 -11.41 3.66 23.72
N LEU A 11 -11.22 4.47 22.67
CA LEU A 11 -12.30 4.80 21.74
C LEU A 11 -12.70 3.62 20.85
N GLY A 12 -11.86 2.59 20.70
CA GLY A 12 -12.15 1.41 19.89
C GLY A 12 -12.45 1.73 18.42
N THR A 13 -11.95 2.87 17.92
CA THR A 13 -12.30 3.38 16.58
C THR A 13 -11.59 2.63 15.45
N THR A 14 -10.51 1.93 15.79
CA THR A 14 -9.67 1.23 14.82
C THR A 14 -10.21 -0.17 14.63
N LEU A 15 -10.53 -0.53 13.39
CA LEU A 15 -10.79 -1.93 13.02
C LEU A 15 -9.48 -2.71 13.21
N ARG A 16 -9.44 -3.57 14.24
CA ARG A 16 -8.30 -4.44 14.54
C ARG A 16 -8.80 -5.88 14.63
N PRO A 17 -8.15 -6.84 13.95
CA PRO A 17 -8.47 -8.24 14.17
C PRO A 17 -8.06 -8.67 15.59
N GLU A 18 -8.76 -9.65 16.17
CA GLU A 18 -8.43 -10.21 17.50
C GLU A 18 -6.98 -10.69 17.59
N LYS A 19 -6.53 -11.32 16.50
CA LYS A 19 -5.15 -11.73 16.30
C LYS A 19 -4.64 -10.99 15.09
N VAL A 20 -3.68 -10.09 15.31
CA VAL A 20 -2.97 -9.43 14.22
C VAL A 20 -2.23 -10.52 13.44
N PRO A 21 -2.59 -10.77 12.17
CA PRO A 21 -1.89 -11.75 11.37
C PRO A 21 -0.45 -11.31 11.18
N ARG A 22 0.46 -12.27 11.01
CA ARG A 22 1.85 -11.95 10.69
C ARG A 22 1.89 -11.17 9.38
N ASP A 23 2.54 -10.02 9.39
CA ASP A 23 2.77 -9.25 8.17
C ASP A 23 3.85 -9.94 7.33
N LEU A 24 3.45 -10.55 6.22
CA LEU A 24 4.34 -11.27 5.31
C LEU A 24 4.84 -10.39 4.16
N ARG A 25 4.40 -9.13 4.09
CA ARG A 25 4.84 -8.21 3.04
C ARG A 25 6.34 -7.97 3.18
N LYS A 26 7.08 -8.04 2.07
CA LYS A 26 8.53 -7.82 2.05
C LYS A 26 8.88 -6.60 1.22
N CYS A 27 9.80 -5.78 1.73
CA CYS A 27 10.35 -4.68 0.96
C CYS A 27 11.27 -5.20 -0.15
N CYS A 28 11.01 -4.82 -1.40
CA CYS A 28 11.83 -5.24 -2.55
C CYS A 28 13.28 -4.73 -2.51
N PHE A 29 13.59 -3.73 -1.68
CA PHE A 29 14.95 -3.18 -1.55
C PHE A 29 15.73 -3.80 -0.40
N CYS A 30 15.17 -3.83 0.81
CA CYS A 30 15.90 -4.30 2.00
C CYS A 30 15.61 -5.76 2.37
N HIS A 31 14.55 -6.35 1.79
CA HIS A 31 14.08 -7.73 2.02
C HIS A 31 13.55 -8.00 3.43
N GLU A 32 13.38 -6.97 4.26
CA GLU A 32 12.78 -7.09 5.59
C GLU A 32 11.25 -7.23 5.49
N GLU A 33 10.68 -8.01 6.41
CA GLU A 33 9.24 -8.28 6.53
C GLU A 33 8.54 -7.21 7.37
N GLY A 34 7.35 -6.78 6.92
CA GLY A 34 6.49 -5.84 7.62
C GLY A 34 6.97 -4.39 7.62
N ASP A 35 6.23 -3.52 8.30
CA ASP A 35 6.61 -2.11 8.47
C ASP A 35 7.88 -1.98 9.33
N GLY A 36 8.77 -1.05 8.98
CA GLY A 36 9.95 -0.73 9.76
C GLY A 36 9.72 0.37 10.81
N ALA A 37 10.75 0.64 11.61
CA ALA A 37 10.72 1.76 12.57
C ALA A 37 10.45 3.10 11.86
N THR A 38 9.62 3.95 12.48
CA THR A 38 9.25 5.28 11.95
C THR A 38 10.46 6.14 11.65
N ASP A 39 11.44 6.17 12.56
CA ASP A 39 12.75 6.80 12.37
C ASP A 39 13.76 5.80 11.80
N GLY A 40 13.45 5.28 10.61
CA GLY A 40 14.14 4.14 10.01
C GLY A 40 13.55 3.84 8.62
N PRO A 41 13.41 2.58 8.18
CA PRO A 41 12.78 2.26 6.90
C PRO A 41 11.33 2.78 6.77
N ALA A 42 10.64 2.98 7.90
CA ALA A 42 9.23 3.36 8.00
C ALA A 42 8.28 2.32 7.37
N ARG A 43 7.01 2.70 7.15
CA ARG A 43 5.96 1.81 6.64
C ARG A 43 6.20 1.32 5.21
N LEU A 44 5.63 0.18 4.87
CA LEU A 44 5.57 -0.36 3.50
C LEU A 44 4.52 0.39 2.67
N LEU A 45 4.94 0.82 1.49
CA LEU A 45 4.11 1.37 0.42
C LEU A 45 3.87 0.28 -0.63
N ASN A 46 2.64 0.21 -1.15
CA ASN A 46 2.32 -0.68 -2.26
C ASN A 46 2.93 -0.11 -3.54
N LEU A 47 3.82 -0.86 -4.18
CA LEU A 47 4.44 -0.50 -5.45
C LEU A 47 3.63 -1.08 -6.62
N ASP A 48 3.32 -2.37 -6.55
CA ASP A 48 2.51 -3.10 -7.53
C ASP A 48 1.80 -4.28 -6.83
N LEU A 49 1.12 -5.15 -7.58
CA LEU A 49 0.50 -6.38 -7.09
C LEU A 49 1.53 -7.22 -6.32
N ASP A 50 1.26 -7.40 -5.03
CA ASP A 50 2.12 -8.09 -4.05
C ASP A 50 3.56 -7.56 -3.94
N LEU A 51 3.86 -6.40 -4.54
CA LEU A 51 5.14 -5.74 -4.42
C LEU A 51 5.04 -4.56 -3.46
N TRP A 52 5.96 -4.56 -2.49
CA TRP A 52 5.99 -3.57 -1.43
C TRP A 52 7.39 -2.99 -1.28
N VAL A 53 7.48 -1.72 -0.92
CA VAL A 53 8.75 -1.08 -0.61
C VAL A 53 8.60 -0.21 0.62
N HIS A 54 9.59 -0.22 1.51
CA HIS A 54 9.61 0.73 2.62
C HIS A 54 9.72 2.15 2.10
N LEU A 55 8.99 3.07 2.74
CA LEU A 55 8.95 4.48 2.38
C LEU A 55 10.36 5.04 2.22
N ASN A 56 11.22 4.90 3.24
CA ASN A 56 12.56 5.47 3.18
C ASN A 56 13.53 4.69 2.28
N CYS A 57 13.27 3.40 2.00
CA CYS A 57 14.03 2.69 0.97
C CYS A 57 13.76 3.25 -0.44
N ALA A 58 12.51 3.56 -0.75
CA ALA A 58 12.15 4.21 -2.01
C ALA A 58 12.59 5.68 -2.04
N LEU A 59 12.23 6.45 -1.00
CA LEU A 59 12.49 7.88 -0.92
C LEU A 59 13.97 8.23 -1.05
N TRP A 60 14.89 7.39 -0.57
CA TRP A 60 16.34 7.63 -0.67
C TRP A 60 17.03 6.98 -1.87
N SER A 61 16.29 6.29 -2.74
CA SER A 61 16.83 5.77 -3.99
C SER A 61 17.24 6.93 -4.92
N THR A 62 18.42 6.85 -5.55
CA THR A 62 19.06 7.97 -6.27
C THR A 62 18.17 8.62 -7.34
N GLU A 63 17.44 7.84 -8.11
CA GLU A 63 16.61 8.26 -9.24
C GLU A 63 15.17 8.65 -8.86
N VAL A 64 14.77 8.39 -7.61
CA VAL A 64 13.43 8.74 -7.12
C VAL A 64 13.37 10.22 -6.79
N TYR A 65 12.24 10.86 -6.97
CA TYR A 65 11.99 12.19 -6.39
C TYR A 65 10.55 12.29 -5.90
N GLU A 66 10.30 13.24 -5.01
CA GLU A 66 8.99 13.47 -4.43
C GLU A 66 8.37 14.74 -5.01
N THR A 67 7.12 14.66 -5.46
CA THR A 67 6.36 15.84 -5.89
C THR A 67 5.84 16.63 -4.69
N GLN A 68 5.39 17.87 -4.91
CA GLN A 68 4.77 18.68 -3.84
C GLN A 68 3.54 17.99 -3.20
N GLY A 69 2.85 17.12 -3.95
CA GLY A 69 1.72 16.33 -3.46
C GLY A 69 2.11 15.06 -2.70
N GLY A 70 3.40 14.78 -2.52
CA GLY A 70 3.91 13.58 -1.84
C GLY A 70 3.98 12.33 -2.71
N ALA A 71 3.87 12.46 -4.03
CA ALA A 71 4.01 11.33 -4.94
C ALA A 71 5.50 11.02 -5.17
N LEU A 72 5.91 9.78 -4.96
CA LEU A 72 7.24 9.29 -5.33
C LEU A 72 7.23 8.85 -6.78
N ILE A 73 8.06 9.50 -7.60
CA ILE A 73 8.23 9.21 -9.02
C ILE A 73 9.47 8.35 -9.23
N ASN A 74 9.50 7.54 -10.30
CA ASN A 74 10.62 6.67 -10.70
C ASN A 74 10.96 5.53 -9.73
N VAL A 75 10.05 5.15 -8.83
CA VAL A 75 10.30 4.03 -7.89
C VAL A 75 10.48 2.71 -8.64
N GLU A 76 9.75 2.50 -9.73
CA GLU A 76 9.91 1.31 -10.59
C GLU A 76 11.27 1.27 -11.29
N VAL A 77 11.80 2.41 -11.74
CA VAL A 77 13.16 2.51 -12.29
C VAL A 77 14.19 2.10 -11.24
N ALA A 78 14.01 2.58 -10.00
CA ALA A 78 14.85 2.19 -8.87
C ALA A 78 14.74 0.70 -8.55
N LEU A 79 13.55 0.11 -8.62
CA LEU A 79 13.37 -1.33 -8.44
C LEU A 79 14.17 -2.11 -9.49
N HIS A 80 14.00 -1.80 -10.78
CA HIS A 80 14.70 -2.48 -11.86
C HIS A 80 16.22 -2.45 -11.69
N ARG A 81 16.79 -1.29 -11.34
CA ARG A 81 18.22 -1.19 -11.01
C ARG A 81 18.58 -1.98 -9.75
N GLY A 82 17.75 -1.90 -8.72
CA GLY A 82 17.92 -2.58 -7.44
C GLY A 82 18.03 -4.10 -7.60
N LEU A 83 17.26 -4.70 -8.50
CA LEU A 83 17.31 -6.15 -8.78
C LEU A 83 18.70 -6.64 -9.20
N LEU A 84 19.51 -5.79 -9.84
CA LEU A 84 20.85 -6.13 -10.32
C LEU A 84 21.98 -5.60 -9.41
N THR A 85 21.67 -4.67 -8.52
CA THR A 85 22.70 -3.94 -7.75
C THR A 85 22.85 -4.50 -6.35
N LYS A 86 24.01 -5.11 -6.06
CA LYS A 86 24.35 -5.64 -4.73
C LYS A 86 24.84 -4.55 -3.78
N CYS A 87 24.44 -4.69 -2.52
CA CYS A 87 24.84 -3.79 -1.46
C CYS A 87 26.30 -3.98 -1.09
N SER A 88 27.07 -2.89 -1.09
CA SER A 88 28.48 -2.89 -0.67
C SER A 88 28.70 -3.33 0.79
N LEU A 89 27.66 -3.35 1.63
CA LEU A 89 27.74 -3.82 3.02
C LEU A 89 27.28 -5.27 3.21
N CYS A 90 26.08 -5.62 2.73
CA CYS A 90 25.48 -6.93 3.02
C CYS A 90 25.42 -7.88 1.82
N GLN A 91 25.88 -7.45 0.64
CA GLN A 91 25.93 -8.21 -0.62
C GLN A 91 24.56 -8.66 -1.19
N LYS A 92 23.44 -8.36 -0.52
CA LYS A 92 22.09 -8.55 -1.05
C LYS A 92 21.77 -7.52 -2.13
N THR A 93 20.88 -7.85 -3.07
CA THR A 93 20.35 -6.92 -4.09
C THR A 93 19.43 -5.87 -3.45
N GLY A 94 19.09 -4.81 -4.20
CA GLY A 94 18.22 -3.71 -3.76
C GLY A 94 18.98 -2.45 -3.36
N ALA A 95 20.27 -2.37 -3.70
CA ALA A 95 21.15 -1.30 -3.25
C ALA A 95 21.06 -0.05 -4.14
N THR A 96 20.02 0.74 -3.90
CA THR A 96 19.65 1.90 -4.74
C THR A 96 20.11 3.25 -4.21
N ASN A 97 20.79 3.31 -3.06
CA ASN A 97 21.35 4.55 -2.55
C ASN A 97 22.82 4.71 -2.99
N SER A 98 23.39 5.91 -2.81
CA SER A 98 24.80 6.22 -3.09
C SER A 98 25.80 5.18 -2.56
N CYS A 99 26.89 4.97 -3.31
CA CYS A 99 27.87 3.91 -3.05
C CYS A 99 27.27 2.50 -3.00
N ASN A 100 26.19 2.27 -3.76
CA ASN A 100 25.46 1.00 -3.87
C ASN A 100 25.13 0.44 -2.49
N ARG A 101 24.36 1.20 -1.70
CA ARG A 101 23.89 0.76 -0.38
C ARG A 101 22.36 0.65 -0.35
N ILE A 102 21.89 -0.33 0.40
CA ILE A 102 20.49 -0.36 0.86
C ILE A 102 20.36 0.68 1.98
N PHE A 103 19.24 1.39 2.04
CA PHE A 103 18.99 2.43 3.03
C PHE A 103 19.30 2.00 4.47
N ALA A 104 18.76 0.85 4.92
CA ALA A 104 19.03 0.31 6.26
C ALA A 104 20.53 0.02 6.51
N CYS A 105 21.24 -0.46 5.49
CA CYS A 105 22.69 -0.66 5.54
C CYS A 105 23.47 0.66 5.59
N ALA A 106 22.98 1.71 4.94
CA ALA A 106 23.58 3.04 4.99
C ALA A 106 23.43 3.66 6.39
N ILE A 107 22.27 3.53 7.04
CA ILE A 107 22.09 3.92 8.45
C ILE A 107 23.06 3.14 9.35
N ARG A 108 23.10 1.81 9.23
CA ARG A 108 23.98 0.96 10.05
C ARG A 108 25.47 1.30 9.87
N ALA A 109 25.86 1.69 8.66
CA ALA A 109 27.22 2.13 8.36
C ALA A 109 27.51 3.57 8.81
N LYS A 110 26.54 4.29 9.40
CA LYS A 110 26.66 5.70 9.79
C LYS A 110 27.00 6.60 8.59
N CYS A 111 26.34 6.39 7.46
CA CYS A 111 26.35 7.35 6.36
C CYS A 111 25.71 8.67 6.80
N MET A 112 26.18 9.79 6.24
CA MET A 112 25.52 11.09 6.40
C MET A 112 24.42 11.24 5.36
N PHE A 113 23.28 11.78 5.77
CA PHE A 113 22.11 12.03 4.92
C PHE A 113 21.76 13.52 4.99
N PHE A 114 21.46 14.15 3.86
CA PHE A 114 21.26 15.60 3.79
C PHE A 114 19.86 15.97 3.31
N LYS A 115 19.41 17.18 3.64
CA LYS A 115 18.06 17.69 3.26
C LYS A 115 17.79 17.70 1.75
N ASP A 116 18.83 17.84 0.94
CA ASP A 116 18.80 17.80 -0.52
C ASP A 116 18.78 16.37 -1.09
N LYS A 117 18.63 15.36 -0.22
CA LYS A 117 18.66 13.93 -0.55
C LYS A 117 20.04 13.39 -0.95
N THR A 118 21.11 14.15 -0.71
CA THR A 118 22.47 13.63 -0.81
C THR A 118 22.76 12.62 0.30
N MET A 119 23.48 11.54 -0.02
CA MET A 119 23.97 10.57 0.97
C MET A 119 25.47 10.32 0.76
N LEU A 120 26.24 10.45 1.84
CA LEU A 120 27.69 10.25 1.85
C LEU A 120 28.05 9.08 2.76
N CYS A 121 28.79 8.12 2.21
CA CYS A 121 29.28 6.98 2.98
C CYS A 121 30.47 7.37 3.88
N PRO A 122 30.87 6.53 4.85
CA PRO A 122 31.98 6.84 5.75
C PRO A 122 33.32 7.16 5.07
N LEU A 123 33.53 6.73 3.82
CA LEU A 123 34.72 7.05 3.02
C LEU A 123 34.65 8.45 2.38
N HIS A 124 33.45 8.98 2.17
CA HIS A 124 33.20 10.27 1.51
C HIS A 124 32.54 11.29 2.45
N LYS A 125 32.40 10.96 3.74
CA LYS A 125 31.72 11.82 4.71
C LYS A 125 32.50 13.11 4.94
N LEU A 126 31.80 14.22 5.17
CA LEU A 126 32.41 15.49 5.51
C LEU A 126 33.02 15.43 6.92
N LYS A 127 34.04 16.27 7.16
CA LYS A 127 34.61 16.47 8.50
C LYS A 127 33.89 17.63 9.18
N GLY A 128 33.49 17.43 10.44
CA GLY A 128 32.81 18.45 11.23
C GLY A 128 31.28 18.43 11.08
N PRO A 129 30.56 19.24 11.88
CA PRO A 129 29.10 19.31 11.85
C PRO A 129 28.62 19.97 10.55
N CYS A 130 27.47 19.51 10.04
CA CYS A 130 26.80 20.14 8.90
C CYS A 130 25.32 20.37 9.24
N GLU A 131 24.86 21.62 9.19
CA GLU A 131 23.47 21.98 9.49
C GLU A 131 22.44 21.39 8.50
N GLN A 132 22.91 20.95 7.34
CA GLN A 132 22.08 20.28 6.35
C GLN A 132 21.98 18.77 6.56
N GLU A 133 22.77 18.20 7.47
CA GLU A 133 22.65 16.80 7.85
C GLU A 133 21.31 16.55 8.56
N LEU A 134 20.63 15.49 8.17
CA LEU A 134 19.39 15.05 8.77
C LEU A 134 19.67 14.29 10.07
N SER A 135 19.00 14.71 11.13
CA SER A 135 19.02 14.04 12.43
C SER A 135 17.94 12.97 12.58
N SER A 136 16.94 12.95 11.70
CA SER A 136 15.83 11.98 11.71
C SER A 136 15.36 11.68 10.28
N PHE A 137 14.88 10.45 10.09
CA PHE A 137 14.26 9.94 8.88
C PHE A 137 12.74 9.85 8.99
N THR A 138 12.14 10.38 10.06
CA THR A 138 10.69 10.34 10.23
C THR A 138 9.97 11.16 9.16
N VAL A 139 8.96 10.56 8.54
CA VAL A 139 8.15 11.19 7.49
C VAL A 139 6.69 11.28 7.95
N PHE A 140 6.30 12.48 8.42
CA PHE A 140 4.94 12.75 8.89
C PHE A 140 3.96 13.16 7.78
N ARG A 141 4.48 13.64 6.65
CA ARG A 141 3.67 14.06 5.49
C ARG A 141 3.10 12.84 4.75
N ARG A 142 2.02 13.06 4.00
CA ARG A 142 1.47 12.04 3.11
C ARG A 142 2.48 11.75 2.00
N VAL A 143 2.93 10.51 1.92
CA VAL A 143 3.78 10.01 0.83
C VAL A 143 3.18 8.75 0.24
N TYR A 144 3.13 8.66 -1.08
CA TYR A 144 2.64 7.49 -1.84
C TYR A 144 3.47 7.29 -3.10
N ILE A 145 3.35 6.13 -3.74
CA ILE A 145 4.03 5.84 -5.01
C ILE A 145 3.07 6.20 -6.14
N GLU A 146 3.54 7.00 -7.10
CA GLU A 146 2.80 7.29 -8.32
C GLU A 146 2.70 6.01 -9.17
N ARG A 147 1.49 5.70 -9.65
CA ARG A 147 1.19 4.45 -10.33
C ARG A 147 0.34 4.71 -11.58
N ASP A 148 0.55 3.89 -12.59
CA ASP A 148 -0.35 3.79 -13.74
C ASP A 148 -1.49 2.81 -13.40
N GLU A 149 -2.60 3.34 -12.89
CA GLU A 149 -3.74 2.53 -12.41
C GLU A 149 -4.31 1.64 -13.52
N VAL A 150 -4.29 2.09 -14.78
CA VAL A 150 -4.80 1.33 -15.92
C VAL A 150 -3.94 0.11 -16.18
N LYS A 151 -2.61 0.26 -16.19
CA LYS A 151 -1.69 -0.87 -16.36
C LYS A 151 -1.80 -1.86 -15.20
N GLN A 152 -2.01 -1.38 -13.98
CA GLN A 152 -2.16 -2.25 -12.82
C GLN A 152 -3.46 -3.06 -12.87
N ILE A 153 -4.58 -2.45 -13.26
CA ILE A 153 -5.83 -3.19 -13.47
C ILE A 153 -5.66 -4.24 -14.58
N ALA A 154 -5.01 -3.88 -15.68
CA ALA A 154 -4.73 -4.82 -16.76
C ALA A 154 -3.86 -6.01 -16.31
N SER A 155 -2.87 -5.79 -15.44
CA SER A 155 -2.02 -6.86 -14.92
C SER A 155 -2.76 -7.82 -13.97
N ILE A 156 -3.76 -7.33 -13.22
CA ILE A 156 -4.66 -8.17 -12.41
C ILE A 156 -5.46 -9.10 -13.33
N ILE A 157 -6.08 -8.54 -14.37
CA ILE A 157 -6.92 -9.29 -15.32
C ILE A 157 -6.13 -10.43 -15.97
N GLN A 158 -4.87 -10.16 -16.35
CA GLN A 158 -4.02 -11.15 -17.02
C GLN A 158 -3.53 -12.29 -16.10
N ARG A 159 -3.48 -12.08 -14.78
CA ARG A 159 -2.88 -13.04 -13.82
C ARG A 159 -3.88 -14.00 -13.15
N GLY A 160 -5.18 -13.82 -13.38
CA GLY A 160 -6.24 -14.69 -12.84
C GLY A 160 -6.72 -14.32 -11.42
N GLU A 161 -7.96 -14.69 -11.10
CA GLU A 161 -8.81 -13.99 -10.11
C GLU A 161 -8.57 -14.25 -8.61
N ARG A 162 -7.55 -14.98 -8.15
CA ARG A 162 -7.61 -15.51 -6.75
C ARG A 162 -6.39 -15.38 -5.86
N LEU A 163 -5.34 -14.66 -6.26
CA LEU A 163 -4.12 -14.57 -5.45
C LEU A 163 -3.64 -13.15 -5.14
N HIS A 164 -4.22 -12.12 -5.76
CA HIS A 164 -3.64 -10.78 -5.76
C HIS A 164 -4.63 -9.76 -5.20
N MET A 165 -4.26 -9.09 -4.11
CA MET A 165 -5.10 -8.05 -3.48
C MET A 165 -4.71 -6.67 -4.01
N PHE A 166 -5.62 -5.99 -4.68
CA PHE A 166 -5.43 -4.58 -5.07
C PHE A 166 -6.09 -3.67 -4.03
N ARG A 167 -5.37 -2.65 -3.54
CA ARG A 167 -5.87 -1.77 -2.48
C ARG A 167 -5.72 -0.29 -2.83
N VAL A 168 -6.82 0.44 -2.68
CA VAL A 168 -6.88 1.91 -2.82
C VAL A 168 -7.50 2.50 -1.55
N GLY A 169 -6.65 2.98 -0.64
CA GLY A 169 -7.09 3.54 0.64
C GLY A 169 -7.86 2.53 1.50
N GLY A 170 -9.14 2.81 1.75
CA GLY A 170 -10.06 1.93 2.48
C GLY A 170 -10.74 0.86 1.62
N LEU A 171 -10.54 0.87 0.30
CA LEU A 171 -11.08 -0.12 -0.63
C LEU A 171 -10.05 -1.21 -0.90
N VAL A 172 -10.45 -2.46 -0.71
CA VAL A 172 -9.71 -3.67 -1.07
C VAL A 172 -10.49 -4.36 -2.16
N PHE A 173 -9.85 -4.65 -3.27
CA PHE A 173 -10.45 -5.26 -4.44
C PHE A 173 -10.03 -6.73 -4.50
N HIS A 174 -11.02 -7.62 -4.61
CA HIS A 174 -10.82 -9.08 -4.55
C HIS A 174 -10.99 -9.71 -5.94
N ALA A 175 -12.04 -9.33 -6.66
CA ALA A 175 -12.33 -9.84 -8.00
C ALA A 175 -13.00 -8.77 -8.86
N ILE A 176 -12.66 -8.74 -10.16
CA ILE A 176 -13.26 -7.81 -11.13
C ILE A 176 -14.57 -8.34 -11.70
N GLY A 177 -14.76 -9.66 -11.70
CA GLY A 177 -15.88 -10.33 -12.34
C GLY A 177 -15.76 -10.34 -13.86
N GLN A 178 -16.80 -10.85 -14.51
CA GLN A 178 -16.85 -11.00 -15.96
C GLN A 178 -18.21 -10.59 -16.51
N LEU A 179 -18.21 -10.09 -17.74
CA LEU A 179 -19.41 -9.87 -18.54
C LEU A 179 -19.44 -10.88 -19.67
N LEU A 180 -20.41 -11.78 -19.62
CA LEU A 180 -20.67 -12.74 -20.69
C LEU A 180 -21.48 -12.06 -21.82
N PRO A 181 -21.38 -12.53 -23.07
CA PRO A 181 -22.05 -11.89 -24.20
C PRO A 181 -23.55 -11.66 -24.03
N HIS A 182 -24.26 -12.58 -23.37
CA HIS A 182 -25.70 -12.45 -23.11
C HIS A 182 -26.04 -11.40 -22.03
N GLN A 183 -25.07 -11.02 -21.19
CA GLN A 183 -25.24 -10.02 -20.13
C GLN A 183 -24.98 -8.59 -20.63
N MET A 184 -24.33 -8.42 -21.80
CA MET A 184 -23.91 -7.10 -22.29
C MET A 184 -25.06 -6.11 -22.54
N ALA A 185 -26.29 -6.60 -22.74
CA ALA A 185 -27.46 -5.75 -22.95
C ALA A 185 -28.01 -5.13 -21.64
N ASP A 186 -27.83 -5.80 -20.51
CA ASP A 186 -28.54 -5.48 -19.27
C ASP A 186 -27.61 -5.18 -18.08
N PHE A 187 -26.32 -5.53 -18.16
CA PHE A 187 -25.34 -5.41 -17.07
C PHE A 187 -24.45 -4.17 -17.23
N HIS A 188 -25.08 -3.04 -17.53
CA HIS A 188 -24.41 -1.74 -17.56
C HIS A 188 -25.39 -0.58 -17.34
N SER A 189 -24.83 0.61 -17.14
CA SER A 189 -25.50 1.90 -17.28
C SER A 189 -24.75 2.77 -18.28
N VAL A 190 -25.14 4.04 -18.38
CA VAL A 190 -24.43 5.02 -19.19
C VAL A 190 -22.99 5.27 -18.68
N THR A 191 -22.75 5.05 -17.39
CA THR A 191 -21.48 5.44 -16.74
C THR A 191 -20.67 4.27 -16.18
N ALA A 192 -21.23 3.06 -16.13
CA ALA A 192 -20.59 1.92 -15.48
C ALA A 192 -20.98 0.57 -16.09
N LEU A 193 -20.08 -0.40 -15.97
CA LEU A 193 -20.31 -1.82 -16.25
C LEU A 193 -20.59 -2.56 -14.93
N TYR A 194 -21.35 -3.66 -14.99
CA TYR A 194 -21.70 -4.48 -13.82
C TYR A 194 -21.25 -5.94 -14.00
N PRO A 195 -19.94 -6.24 -13.95
CA PRO A 195 -19.46 -7.60 -14.17
C PRO A 195 -19.94 -8.55 -13.05
N VAL A 196 -20.48 -9.70 -13.44
CA VAL A 196 -20.89 -10.73 -12.49
C VAL A 196 -19.66 -11.38 -11.87
N GLY A 197 -19.68 -11.56 -10.54
CA GLY A 197 -18.54 -12.05 -9.78
C GLY A 197 -17.59 -10.94 -9.30
N TYR A 198 -17.93 -9.67 -9.54
CA TYR A 198 -17.24 -8.55 -8.90
C TYR A 198 -17.28 -8.72 -7.37
N GLU A 199 -16.15 -8.53 -6.71
CA GLU A 199 -16.04 -8.58 -5.24
C GLU A 199 -15.03 -7.54 -4.74
N ALA A 200 -15.48 -6.68 -3.83
CA ALA A 200 -14.62 -5.71 -3.15
C ALA A 200 -15.03 -5.55 -1.68
N THR A 201 -14.11 -5.09 -0.83
CA THR A 201 -14.37 -4.72 0.55
C THR A 201 -14.02 -3.26 0.79
N ARG A 202 -14.98 -2.48 1.29
CA ARG A 202 -14.79 -1.11 1.75
C ARG A 202 -14.77 -1.07 3.28
N ILE A 203 -13.72 -0.51 3.85
CA ILE A 203 -13.65 -0.20 5.27
C ILE A 203 -14.34 1.15 5.50
N TYR A 204 -15.47 1.15 6.22
CA TYR A 204 -16.29 2.35 6.46
C TYR A 204 -16.90 2.34 7.86
N TRP A 205 -17.64 3.39 8.23
CA TRP A 205 -18.28 3.51 9.55
C TRP A 205 -19.38 2.45 9.75
N SER A 206 -19.48 1.91 10.96
CA SER A 206 -20.54 1.00 11.37
C SER A 206 -21.89 1.73 11.42
N LEU A 207 -22.95 1.04 10.98
CA LEU A 207 -24.33 1.52 11.12
C LEU A 207 -24.87 1.31 12.54
N ARG A 208 -24.26 0.42 13.32
CA ARG A 208 -24.73 -0.01 14.64
C ARG A 208 -23.97 0.65 15.79
N THR A 209 -22.69 0.96 15.58
CA THR A 209 -21.82 1.47 16.65
C THR A 209 -21.13 2.75 16.20
N ASN A 210 -21.44 3.85 16.90
CA ASN A 210 -20.81 5.13 16.61
C ASN A 210 -19.28 5.07 16.78
N ASN A 211 -18.55 5.81 15.95
CA ASN A 211 -17.09 5.88 15.94
C ASN A 211 -16.37 4.53 15.72
N ARG A 212 -17.03 3.46 15.26
CA ARG A 212 -16.36 2.22 14.86
C ARG A 212 -16.36 2.06 13.35
N ARG A 213 -15.26 1.52 12.82
CA ARG A 213 -15.18 1.08 11.42
C ARG A 213 -15.45 -0.41 11.31
N CYS A 214 -16.02 -0.83 10.19
CA CYS A 214 -16.30 -2.21 9.84
C CYS A 214 -16.08 -2.45 8.34
N CYS A 215 -16.21 -3.71 7.92
CA CYS A 215 -16.04 -4.10 6.53
C CYS A 215 -17.39 -4.18 5.83
N TYR A 216 -17.50 -3.56 4.66
CA TYR A 216 -18.62 -3.69 3.74
C TYR A 216 -18.12 -4.48 2.55
N ARG A 217 -18.57 -5.73 2.42
CA ARG A 217 -18.26 -6.57 1.28
C ARG A 217 -19.32 -6.36 0.20
N CYS A 218 -18.91 -5.78 -0.92
CA CYS A 218 -19.74 -5.46 -2.06
C CYS A 218 -19.53 -6.51 -3.15
N THR A 219 -20.62 -7.12 -3.62
CA THR A 219 -20.59 -8.08 -4.73
C THR A 219 -21.63 -7.76 -5.78
N ILE A 220 -21.35 -8.13 -7.03
CA ILE A 220 -22.34 -8.11 -8.12
C ILE A 220 -22.60 -9.54 -8.54
N CYS A 221 -23.85 -9.95 -8.45
CA CYS A 221 -24.34 -11.27 -8.84
C CYS A 221 -25.37 -11.15 -9.97
N GLU A 222 -25.78 -12.27 -10.54
CA GLU A 222 -26.90 -12.33 -11.47
C GLU A 222 -28.13 -12.92 -10.77
N ASN A 223 -29.26 -12.24 -10.91
CA ASN A 223 -30.56 -12.70 -10.44
C ASN A 223 -31.60 -12.48 -11.55
N ASN A 224 -32.19 -13.58 -12.06
CA ASN A 224 -33.18 -13.56 -13.13
C ASN A 224 -32.76 -12.74 -14.38
N GLY A 225 -31.51 -12.88 -14.82
CA GLY A 225 -30.99 -12.16 -16.00
C GLY A 225 -30.72 -10.67 -15.78
N ARG A 226 -30.71 -10.20 -14.52
CA ARG A 226 -30.41 -8.82 -14.15
C ARG A 226 -29.27 -8.77 -13.13
N PRO A 227 -28.50 -7.66 -13.09
CA PRO A 227 -27.51 -7.46 -12.04
C PRO A 227 -28.19 -7.31 -10.68
N GLU A 228 -27.65 -7.98 -9.68
CA GLU A 228 -28.02 -7.82 -8.27
C GLU A 228 -26.79 -7.36 -7.49
N PHE A 229 -26.93 -6.24 -6.80
CA PHE A 229 -25.88 -5.63 -5.99
C PHE A 229 -26.10 -6.04 -4.55
N VAL A 230 -25.09 -6.67 -3.94
CA VAL A 230 -25.19 -7.15 -2.57
C VAL A 230 -24.11 -6.49 -1.72
N VAL A 231 -24.51 -5.98 -0.56
CA VAL A 231 -23.63 -5.39 0.45
C VAL A 231 -23.79 -6.17 1.75
N GLN A 232 -22.75 -6.89 2.13
CA GLN A 232 -22.65 -7.59 3.41
C GLN A 232 -21.81 -6.76 4.39
N VAL A 233 -22.43 -6.34 5.50
CA VAL A 233 -21.78 -5.61 6.59
C VAL A 233 -21.25 -6.60 7.61
N ILE A 234 -19.92 -6.70 7.69
CA ILE A 234 -19.21 -7.63 8.55
C ILE A 234 -18.65 -6.85 9.74
N GLU A 235 -19.20 -7.12 10.92
CA GLU A 235 -18.80 -6.53 12.20
C GLU A 235 -18.46 -7.61 13.21
N GLN A 236 -17.27 -7.53 13.79
CA GLN A 236 -16.79 -8.53 14.73
C GLN A 236 -17.72 -8.63 15.96
N GLY A 237 -18.18 -9.85 16.22
CA GLY A 237 -19.07 -10.16 17.35
C GLY A 237 -20.54 -9.83 17.12
N LEU A 238 -20.93 -9.42 15.91
CA LEU A 238 -22.31 -9.18 15.53
C LEU A 238 -22.66 -10.07 14.33
N GLU A 239 -23.95 -10.36 14.18
CA GLU A 239 -24.44 -11.02 12.96
C GLU A 239 -24.26 -10.10 11.75
N ASP A 240 -23.95 -10.71 10.61
CA ASP A 240 -23.79 -9.98 9.35
C ASP A 240 -25.12 -9.42 8.88
N LEU A 241 -25.13 -8.17 8.44
CA LEU A 241 -26.28 -7.57 7.76
C LEU A 241 -26.08 -7.68 6.25
N VAL A 242 -27.10 -8.11 5.53
CA VAL A 242 -27.06 -8.22 4.07
C VAL A 242 -28.12 -7.33 3.46
N PHE A 243 -27.69 -6.42 2.59
CA PHE A 243 -28.54 -5.57 1.76
C PHE A 243 -28.39 -6.00 0.31
N SER A 244 -29.48 -6.08 -0.42
CA SER A 244 -29.49 -6.41 -1.85
C SER A 244 -30.43 -5.48 -2.59
N ASP A 245 -30.00 -4.99 -3.75
CA ASP A 245 -30.85 -4.20 -4.64
C ASP A 245 -30.50 -4.46 -6.11
N SER A 246 -31.40 -4.07 -6.99
CA SER A 246 -31.24 -4.04 -8.45
C SER A 246 -30.35 -2.90 -8.95
N SER A 247 -29.95 -1.98 -8.05
CA SER A 247 -29.17 -0.77 -8.35
C SER A 247 -28.03 -0.59 -7.34
N PRO A 248 -26.90 0.03 -7.73
CA PRO A 248 -25.82 0.38 -6.80
C PRO A 248 -26.08 1.66 -5.98
N GLN A 249 -27.18 2.38 -6.24
CA GLN A 249 -27.56 3.63 -5.55
C GLN A 249 -28.56 3.38 -4.43
#